data_AF-A0A0D2ML22-F1
#
_entry.id   AF-A0A0D2ML22-F1
#
_cell.length_a   1.000
_cell.length_b   1.000
_cell.length_c   1.000
_cell.angle_alpha   90.00
_cell.angle_beta   90.00
_cell.angle_gamma   90.00
#
_symmetry.space_group_name_H-M   'P 1'
#
loop_
_entity.id
_entity.type
_entity.pdbx_description
1 polymer ?
#
loop_
_entity_poly.entity_id
_entity_poly.type
_entity_poly.pdbx_seq_one_letter_code
_entity_poly.pdbx_strand_id
1 'polypeptide(L)'
;MGEGMYRWLRRRELMSEYNSRMAAKMGLQQYDKALAMELLKLMYDCDADFTNTFRALASIPSAEDADGHADGGGLSASRGLPAELAAAIPAEELTEEAAAGWRAWLGAWRAKLREEGVADAERAASMKRASPKFIPRQHLLQYAIEAAERGDYSELEALMAVLSRPYDDQPGADPKYTAPPPGDIENKPGVCMLSCSS
;
A
#
# COMPACT_ATOMS: atom_id res chain seq x y z
N MET A 1 31.73 -26.02 11.62
CA MET A 1 30.35 -26.49 11.32
C MET A 1 29.23 -25.64 11.97
N GLY A 2 29.52 -24.59 12.76
CA GLY A 2 28.47 -23.78 13.41
C GLY A 2 27.86 -22.65 12.55
N GLU A 3 28.67 -21.91 11.78
CA GLU A 3 28.20 -20.68 11.13
C GLU A 3 27.16 -20.89 10.00
N GLY A 4 27.27 -21.99 9.26
CA GLY A 4 26.30 -22.34 8.21
C GLY A 4 24.91 -22.65 8.78
N MET A 5 24.86 -23.32 9.93
CA MET A 5 23.62 -23.66 10.62
C MET A 5 22.98 -22.43 11.27
N TYR A 6 23.78 -21.54 11.89
CA TYR A 6 23.27 -20.27 12.44
C TYR A 6 22.77 -19.30 11.36
N ARG A 7 23.43 -19.22 10.19
CA ARG A 7 22.91 -18.42 9.05
C ARG A 7 21.64 -19.01 8.45
N TRP A 8 21.53 -20.33 8.39
CA TRP A 8 20.34 -21.01 7.90
C TRP A 8 19.14 -20.85 8.85
N LEU A 9 19.36 -20.97 10.16
CA LEU A 9 18.34 -20.76 11.19
C LEU A 9 17.81 -19.33 11.19
N ARG A 10 18.69 -18.31 11.17
CA ARG A 10 18.27 -16.89 11.08
C ARG A 10 17.51 -16.58 9.80
N ARG A 11 17.91 -17.18 8.67
CA ARG A 11 17.20 -17.02 7.39
C ARG A 11 15.79 -17.63 7.48
N ARG A 12 15.63 -18.79 8.11
CA ARG A 12 14.32 -19.44 8.28
C ARG A 12 13.38 -18.61 9.15
N GLU A 13 13.88 -18.10 10.26
CA GLU A 13 13.12 -17.25 11.18
C GLU A 13 12.69 -15.93 10.51
N LEU A 14 13.62 -15.26 9.83
CA LEU A 14 13.30 -14.04 9.07
C LEU A 14 12.23 -14.26 8.01
N MET A 15 12.32 -15.36 7.25
CA MET A 15 11.35 -15.68 6.21
C MET A 15 9.98 -16.04 6.81
N SER A 16 9.96 -16.68 7.98
CA SER A 16 8.71 -16.97 8.70
C SER A 16 7.99 -15.69 9.14
N GLU A 17 8.73 -14.77 9.76
CA GLU A 17 8.20 -13.47 10.19
C GLU A 17 7.76 -12.61 9.00
N TYR A 18 8.56 -12.58 7.93
CA TYR A 18 8.21 -11.88 6.70
C TYR A 18 6.91 -12.43 6.09
N ASN A 19 6.82 -13.75 5.94
CA ASN A 19 5.64 -14.41 5.37
C ASN A 19 4.39 -14.14 6.21
N SER A 20 4.50 -14.21 7.54
CA SER A 20 3.39 -13.93 8.45
C SER A 20 2.91 -12.48 8.32
N ARG A 21 3.82 -11.51 8.31
CA ARG A 21 3.47 -10.09 8.14
C ARG A 21 2.87 -9.81 6.75
N MET A 22 3.42 -10.41 5.70
CA MET A 22 2.90 -10.23 4.34
C MET A 22 1.50 -10.85 4.19
N ALA A 23 1.27 -12.04 4.75
CA ALA A 23 -0.05 -12.66 4.80
C ALA A 23 -1.06 -11.75 5.52
N ALA A 24 -0.68 -11.20 6.69
CA ALA A 24 -1.53 -10.29 7.44
C ALA A 24 -1.87 -9.01 6.65
N LYS A 25 -0.93 -8.45 5.89
CA LYS A 25 -1.18 -7.29 5.01
C LYS A 25 -2.16 -7.61 3.88
N MET A 26 -2.15 -8.83 3.38
CA MET A 26 -3.07 -9.33 2.34
C MET A 26 -4.39 -9.86 2.94
N GLY A 27 -4.52 -9.92 4.26
CA GLY A 27 -5.69 -10.46 4.95
C GLY A 27 -5.81 -11.98 4.90
N LEU A 28 -4.70 -12.67 4.60
CA LEU A 28 -4.62 -14.14 4.50
C LEU A 28 -4.19 -14.75 5.83
N GLN A 29 -4.78 -15.91 6.17
CA GLN A 29 -4.36 -16.72 7.32
C GLN A 29 -3.01 -17.41 7.05
N GLN A 30 -2.76 -17.79 5.79
CA GLN A 30 -1.52 -18.44 5.37
C GLN A 30 -0.87 -17.69 4.21
N TYR A 31 0.47 -17.62 4.23
CA TYR A 31 1.21 -16.95 3.18
C TYR A 31 1.12 -17.72 1.85
N ASP A 32 0.52 -17.09 0.85
CA ASP A 32 0.54 -17.56 -0.53
C ASP A 32 1.65 -16.83 -1.30
N LYS A 33 2.73 -17.55 -1.60
CA LYS A 33 3.88 -17.00 -2.32
C LYS A 33 3.52 -16.55 -3.73
N ALA A 34 2.70 -17.32 -4.45
CA ALA A 34 2.39 -17.02 -5.84
C ALA A 34 1.60 -15.72 -5.93
N LEU A 35 0.57 -15.61 -5.09
CA LEU A 35 -0.28 -14.43 -5.02
C LEU A 35 0.48 -13.18 -4.56
N ALA A 36 1.37 -13.32 -3.56
CA ALA A 36 2.18 -12.21 -3.08
C ALA A 36 3.20 -11.73 -4.13
N MET A 37 3.84 -12.64 -4.86
CA MET A 37 4.80 -12.27 -5.92
C MET A 37 4.12 -11.61 -7.11
N GLU A 38 2.94 -12.09 -7.50
CA GLU A 38 2.15 -11.50 -8.58
C GLU A 38 1.69 -10.08 -8.21
N LEU A 39 1.22 -9.87 -6.97
CA LEU A 39 0.87 -8.53 -6.47
C LEU A 39 2.06 -7.59 -6.57
N LEU A 40 3.22 -7.99 -6.04
CA LEU A 40 4.42 -7.15 -6.06
C LEU A 40 4.90 -6.85 -7.49
N LYS A 41 4.73 -7.81 -8.42
CA LYS A 41 5.03 -7.61 -9.83
C LYS A 41 4.09 -6.57 -10.45
N LEU A 42 2.78 -6.67 -10.21
CA LEU A 42 1.79 -5.69 -10.70
C LEU A 42 2.07 -4.29 -10.15
N MET A 43 2.47 -4.20 -8.88
CA MET A 43 2.85 -2.93 -8.27
C MET A 43 4.11 -2.34 -8.90
N TYR A 44 5.11 -3.18 -9.20
CA TYR A 44 6.34 -2.76 -9.86
C TYR A 44 6.08 -2.30 -11.31
N ASP A 45 5.27 -3.04 -12.05
CA ASP A 45 4.99 -2.76 -13.47
C ASP A 45 4.15 -1.48 -13.66
N CYS A 46 3.37 -1.08 -12.65
CA CYS A 46 2.49 0.09 -12.72
C CYS A 46 2.90 1.24 -11.77
N ASP A 47 4.09 1.17 -11.18
CA ASP A 47 4.58 2.09 -10.14
C ASP A 47 3.55 2.41 -9.05
N ALA A 48 2.84 1.38 -8.58
CA ALA A 48 1.77 1.54 -7.61
C ALA A 48 2.33 1.86 -6.22
N ASP A 49 1.71 2.81 -5.52
CA ASP A 49 2.14 3.19 -4.17
C ASP A 49 1.97 2.03 -3.18
N PHE A 50 3.10 1.54 -2.66
CA PHE A 50 3.10 0.35 -1.82
C PHE A 50 2.14 0.44 -0.63
N THR A 51 2.16 1.56 0.09
CA THR A 51 1.39 1.69 1.33
C THR A 51 -0.10 1.84 1.04
N ASN A 52 -0.44 2.68 0.06
CA ASN A 52 -1.82 2.94 -0.33
C ASN A 52 -2.44 1.72 -1.00
N THR A 53 -1.70 0.92 -1.79
CA THR A 53 -2.19 -0.36 -2.33
C THR A 53 -2.62 -1.30 -1.21
N PHE A 54 -1.74 -1.59 -0.24
CA PHE A 54 -2.12 -2.49 0.87
C PHE A 54 -3.23 -1.92 1.75
N ARG A 55 -3.29 -0.59 1.91
CA ARG A 55 -4.39 0.06 2.65
C ARG A 55 -5.71 -0.04 1.88
N ALA A 56 -5.69 0.13 0.56
CA ALA A 56 -6.84 0.00 -0.32
C ALA A 56 -7.39 -1.43 -0.31
N LEU A 57 -6.52 -2.45 -0.32
CA LEU A 57 -6.94 -3.86 -0.22
C LEU A 57 -7.78 -4.14 1.03
N ALA A 58 -7.51 -3.46 2.15
CA ALA A 58 -8.27 -3.63 3.39
C ALA A 58 -9.74 -3.18 3.28
N SER A 59 -10.07 -2.34 2.30
CA SER A 59 -11.43 -1.86 2.03
C SER A 59 -12.18 -2.72 1.01
N ILE A 60 -11.53 -3.70 0.39
CA ILE A 60 -12.13 -4.52 -0.67
C ILE A 60 -12.86 -5.74 -0.05
N PRO A 61 -14.14 -5.97 -0.38
CA PRO A 61 -14.87 -7.15 0.08
C PRO A 61 -14.40 -8.45 -0.59
N SER A 62 -14.62 -9.57 0.10
CA SER A 62 -14.26 -10.91 -0.41
C SER A 62 -15.29 -11.45 -1.41
N ALA A 63 -16.54 -11.02 -1.28
CA ALA A 63 -17.56 -11.18 -2.30
C ALA A 63 -17.27 -10.22 -3.45
N GLU A 64 -17.53 -10.68 -4.68
CA GLU A 64 -17.78 -9.73 -5.76
C GLU A 64 -19.14 -9.11 -5.46
N ASP A 65 -19.24 -7.78 -5.48
CA ASP A 65 -20.54 -7.15 -5.50
C ASP A 65 -21.29 -7.70 -6.72
N ALA A 66 -22.31 -8.52 -6.47
CA ALA A 66 -23.18 -9.07 -7.52
C ALA A 66 -23.92 -7.97 -8.30
N ASP A 67 -23.82 -6.74 -7.82
CA ASP A 67 -24.36 -5.54 -8.40
C ASP A 67 -23.22 -4.63 -8.86
N GLY A 68 -22.99 -4.60 -10.17
CA GLY A 68 -22.30 -3.52 -10.86
C GLY A 68 -23.07 -2.19 -10.79
N HIS A 69 -23.63 -1.84 -9.63
CA HIS A 69 -24.16 -0.52 -9.33
C HIS A 69 -23.04 0.33 -8.76
N ALA A 70 -22.02 0.56 -9.59
CA ALA A 70 -21.31 1.81 -9.52
C ALA A 70 -22.34 2.90 -9.78
N ASP A 71 -22.66 3.67 -8.75
CA ASP A 71 -23.39 4.92 -8.90
C ASP A 71 -22.78 5.70 -10.07
N GLY A 72 -23.64 6.06 -11.03
CA GLY A 72 -23.26 6.37 -12.40
C GLY A 72 -22.32 7.56 -12.48
N GLY A 73 -21.07 7.33 -12.90
CA GLY A 73 -20.17 8.43 -13.27
C GLY A 73 -18.70 8.12 -13.53
N GLY A 74 -18.15 6.96 -13.11
CA GLY A 74 -16.68 6.77 -13.05
C GLY A 74 -16.07 5.56 -13.75
N LEU A 75 -16.86 4.67 -14.37
CA LEU A 75 -16.39 3.36 -14.86
C LEU A 75 -15.26 3.43 -15.93
N SER A 76 -15.08 4.57 -16.60
CA SER A 76 -14.04 4.73 -17.62
C SER A 76 -12.66 5.07 -17.05
N ALA A 77 -12.58 5.68 -15.86
CA ALA A 77 -11.30 6.13 -15.30
C ALA A 77 -10.62 5.04 -14.45
N SER A 78 -11.39 4.23 -13.73
CA SER A 78 -10.86 3.14 -12.89
C SER A 78 -10.67 1.81 -13.63
N ARG A 79 -11.05 1.73 -14.91
CA ARG A 79 -10.96 0.52 -15.78
C ARG A 79 -11.47 -0.77 -15.10
N GLY A 80 -12.51 -0.64 -14.27
CA GLY A 80 -13.11 -1.76 -13.54
C GLY A 80 -12.39 -2.18 -12.26
N LEU A 81 -11.42 -1.40 -11.77
CA LEU A 81 -10.80 -1.58 -10.45
C LEU A 81 -11.57 -0.79 -9.37
N PRO A 82 -11.51 -1.25 -8.11
CA PRO A 82 -12.01 -0.49 -6.97
C PRO A 82 -11.34 0.90 -6.90
N ALA A 83 -12.12 1.95 -6.61
CA ALA A 83 -11.65 3.34 -6.63
C ALA A 83 -10.40 3.58 -5.76
N GLU A 84 -10.37 3.00 -4.55
CA GLU A 84 -9.24 3.09 -3.63
C GLU A 84 -7.95 2.49 -4.21
N LEU A 85 -8.07 1.39 -4.96
CA LEU A 85 -6.92 0.74 -5.59
C LEU A 85 -6.45 1.53 -6.80
N ALA A 86 -7.38 2.03 -7.61
CA ALA A 86 -7.07 2.88 -8.76
C ALA A 86 -6.38 4.19 -8.34
N ALA A 87 -6.74 4.77 -7.18
CA ALA A 87 -6.09 5.96 -6.65
C ALA A 87 -4.64 5.75 -6.18
N ALA A 88 -4.24 4.50 -5.93
CA ALA A 88 -2.87 4.15 -5.57
C ALA A 88 -1.96 3.95 -6.80
N ILE A 89 -2.53 3.91 -8.01
CA ILE A 89 -1.81 3.67 -9.26
C ILE A 89 -1.78 4.98 -10.06
N PRO A 90 -0.62 5.44 -10.54
CA PRO A 90 -0.54 6.55 -11.47
C PRO A 90 -1.43 6.32 -12.69
N ALA A 91 -2.22 7.32 -13.07
CA ALA A 91 -3.19 7.19 -14.16
C ALA A 91 -2.54 6.87 -15.52
N GLU A 92 -1.28 7.26 -15.70
CA GLU A 92 -0.47 7.03 -16.90
C GLU A 92 -0.06 5.57 -17.05
N GLU A 93 0.21 4.90 -15.93
CA GLU A 93 0.65 3.50 -15.86
C GLU A 93 -0.52 2.51 -15.85
N LEU A 94 -1.74 2.98 -15.56
CA LEU A 94 -2.95 2.16 -15.60
C LEU A 94 -3.40 1.94 -17.05
N THR A 95 -2.69 1.08 -17.79
CA THR A 95 -3.08 0.58 -19.12
C THR A 95 -4.22 -0.47 -19.03
N GLU A 96 -4.79 -0.90 -20.16
CA GLU A 96 -5.87 -1.90 -20.13
C GLU A 96 -5.31 -3.28 -19.80
N GLU A 97 -4.09 -3.55 -20.27
CA GLU A 97 -3.32 -4.74 -19.95
C GLU A 97 -3.01 -4.79 -18.44
N ALA A 98 -2.56 -3.68 -17.86
CA ALA A 98 -2.36 -3.55 -16.43
C ALA A 98 -3.66 -3.76 -15.65
N ALA A 99 -4.73 -3.09 -16.02
CA ALA A 99 -6.04 -3.24 -15.38
C ALA A 99 -6.59 -4.67 -15.50
N ALA A 100 -6.35 -5.36 -16.61
CA ALA A 100 -6.69 -6.77 -16.77
C ALA A 100 -5.88 -7.66 -15.80
N GLY A 101 -4.57 -7.42 -15.67
CA GLY A 101 -3.72 -8.12 -14.69
C GLY A 101 -4.20 -7.93 -13.25
N TRP A 102 -4.51 -6.68 -12.87
CA TRP A 102 -5.07 -6.36 -11.55
C TRP A 102 -6.42 -7.02 -11.29
N ARG A 103 -7.34 -7.03 -12.26
CA ARG A 103 -8.63 -7.72 -12.14
C ARG A 103 -8.46 -9.22 -11.98
N ALA A 104 -7.58 -9.85 -12.76
CA ALA A 104 -7.30 -11.27 -12.66
C ALA A 104 -6.73 -11.63 -11.27
N TRP A 105 -5.77 -10.85 -10.78
CA TRP A 105 -5.19 -11.03 -9.46
C TRP A 105 -6.22 -10.82 -8.34
N LEU A 106 -7.07 -9.78 -8.43
CA LEU A 106 -8.16 -9.54 -7.47
C LEU A 106 -9.14 -10.72 -7.42
N GLY A 107 -9.46 -11.32 -8.58
CA GLY A 107 -10.29 -12.51 -8.66
C GLY A 107 -9.68 -13.70 -7.92
N ALA A 108 -8.39 -13.97 -8.16
CA ALA A 108 -7.65 -15.04 -7.48
C ALA A 108 -7.54 -14.79 -5.97
N TRP A 109 -7.24 -13.56 -5.56
CA TRP A 109 -7.18 -13.17 -4.15
C TRP A 109 -8.52 -13.31 -3.45
N ARG A 110 -9.62 -12.84 -4.05
CA ARG A 110 -10.97 -13.00 -3.50
C ARG A 110 -11.37 -14.48 -3.40
N ALA A 111 -11.03 -15.30 -4.38
CA ALA A 111 -11.26 -16.74 -4.31
C ALA A 111 -10.53 -17.34 -3.09
N LYS A 112 -9.28 -16.94 -2.86
CA LYS A 112 -8.52 -17.38 -1.70
C LYS A 112 -9.15 -16.95 -0.37
N LEU A 113 -9.62 -15.71 -0.28
CA LEU A 113 -10.30 -15.21 0.92
C LEU A 113 -11.58 -15.98 1.23
N ARG A 114 -12.35 -16.36 0.20
CA ARG A 114 -13.56 -17.15 0.38
C ARG A 114 -13.28 -18.58 0.87
N GLU A 115 -12.17 -19.18 0.45
CA GLU A 115 -11.72 -20.49 0.97
C GLU A 115 -11.42 -20.44 2.47
N GLU A 116 -10.85 -19.34 2.96
CA GLU A 116 -10.51 -19.17 4.38
C GLU A 116 -11.73 -18.84 5.25
N GLY A 117 -12.79 -18.26 4.66
CA GLY A 117 -14.08 -18.03 5.34
C GLY A 117 -14.05 -16.96 6.43
N VAL A 118 -13.03 -16.10 6.47
CA VAL A 118 -12.91 -15.00 7.44
C VAL A 118 -13.88 -13.88 7.07
N ALA A 119 -14.63 -13.37 8.06
CA ALA A 119 -15.56 -12.27 7.85
C ALA A 119 -14.84 -10.98 7.38
N ASP A 120 -15.47 -10.25 6.45
CA ASP A 120 -14.89 -9.06 5.82
C ASP A 120 -14.46 -7.99 6.84
N ALA A 121 -15.28 -7.74 7.86
CA ALA A 121 -14.97 -6.77 8.91
C ALA A 121 -13.74 -7.17 9.76
N GLU A 122 -13.60 -8.46 10.08
CA GLU A 122 -12.48 -8.97 10.85
C GLU A 122 -11.18 -8.93 10.03
N ARG A 123 -11.26 -9.33 8.76
CA ARG A 123 -10.14 -9.24 7.81
C ARG A 123 -9.69 -7.80 7.64
N ALA A 124 -10.62 -6.88 7.35
CA ALA A 124 -10.32 -5.46 7.17
C ALA A 124 -9.63 -4.88 8.41
N ALA A 125 -10.11 -5.20 9.61
CA ALA A 125 -9.48 -4.78 10.86
C ALA A 125 -8.06 -5.35 11.02
N SER A 126 -7.84 -6.62 10.64
CA SER A 126 -6.52 -7.25 10.66
C SER A 126 -5.54 -6.58 9.70
N MET A 127 -5.97 -6.35 8.45
CA MET A 127 -5.16 -5.69 7.41
C MET A 127 -4.81 -4.25 7.81
N LYS A 128 -5.76 -3.49 8.37
CA LYS A 128 -5.52 -2.12 8.85
C LYS A 128 -4.49 -2.04 9.99
N ARG A 129 -4.40 -3.08 10.84
CA ARG A 129 -3.36 -3.18 11.88
C ARG A 129 -1.99 -3.57 11.32
N ALA A 130 -1.95 -4.30 10.20
CA ALA A 130 -0.71 -4.72 9.55
C ALA A 130 -0.15 -3.67 8.56
N SER A 131 -1.02 -2.82 8.01
CA SER A 131 -0.71 -1.84 6.97
C SER A 131 -0.95 -0.41 7.49
N PRO A 132 0.11 0.39 7.70
CA PRO A 132 -0.03 1.76 8.12
C PRO A 132 -0.75 2.58 7.03
N LYS A 133 -1.48 3.61 7.46
CA LYS A 133 -2.06 4.62 6.59
C LYS A 133 -1.08 5.79 6.35
N PHE A 134 -0.28 6.12 7.36
CA PHE A 134 0.65 7.24 7.32
C PHE A 134 2.09 6.73 7.41
N ILE A 135 2.93 7.20 6.50
CA ILE A 135 4.36 6.91 6.47
C ILE A 135 5.13 8.22 6.35
N PRO A 136 6.38 8.29 6.87
CA PRO A 136 7.23 9.46 6.69
C PRO A 136 7.74 9.52 5.24
N ARG A 137 6.87 9.92 4.30
CA ARG A 137 7.23 10.08 2.88
C ARG A 137 8.30 11.15 2.76
N GLN A 138 9.28 10.93 1.88
CA GLN A 138 10.43 11.83 1.74
C GLN A 138 10.03 13.27 1.43
N HIS A 139 9.05 13.49 0.55
CA HIS A 139 8.57 14.83 0.22
C HIS A 139 7.89 15.53 1.42
N LEU A 140 7.18 14.79 2.28
CA LEU A 140 6.57 15.35 3.50
C LEU A 140 7.64 15.81 4.49
N LEU A 141 8.72 15.02 4.62
CA LEU A 141 9.88 15.40 5.43
C LEU A 141 10.55 16.65 4.87
N GLN A 142 10.73 16.72 3.55
CA GLN A 142 11.32 17.89 2.89
C GLN A 142 10.50 19.17 3.14
N TYR A 143 9.18 19.10 3.04
CA TYR A 143 8.31 20.23 3.37
C TYR A 143 8.42 20.67 4.83
N ALA A 144 8.48 19.73 5.76
CA ALA A 144 8.67 20.03 7.17
C ALA A 144 10.05 20.70 7.43
N ILE A 145 11.10 20.23 6.76
CA ILE A 145 12.45 20.82 6.87
C ILE A 145 12.46 22.25 6.32
N GLU A 146 11.92 22.46 5.12
CA GLU A 146 11.86 23.79 4.48
C GLU A 146 11.06 24.79 5.31
N ALA A 147 9.95 24.37 5.93
CA ALA A 147 9.18 25.20 6.85
C ALA A 147 9.99 25.54 8.10
N ALA A 148 10.65 24.55 8.70
CA ALA A 148 11.46 24.73 9.90
C ALA A 148 12.67 25.65 9.68
N GLU A 149 13.30 25.61 8.50
CA GLU A 149 14.39 26.55 8.12
C GLU A 149 13.92 28.01 8.08
N ARG A 150 12.62 28.25 7.81
CA ARG A 150 11.99 29.56 7.89
C ARG A 150 11.48 29.91 9.29
N GLY A 151 11.71 29.05 10.28
CA GLY A 151 11.26 29.19 11.65
C GLY A 151 9.83 28.74 11.92
N ASP A 152 9.16 28.10 10.96
CA ASP A 152 7.81 27.55 11.10
C ASP A 152 7.86 26.04 11.36
N TYR A 153 7.52 25.63 12.58
CA TYR A 153 7.52 24.23 13.00
C TYR A 153 6.14 23.57 12.91
N SER A 154 5.11 24.29 12.47
CA SER A 154 3.73 23.77 12.44
C SER A 154 3.59 22.51 11.57
N GLU A 155 4.26 22.47 10.42
CA GLU A 155 4.26 21.29 9.53
C GLU A 155 4.97 20.08 10.15
N LEU A 156 6.06 20.31 10.90
CA LEU A 156 6.75 19.26 11.63
C LEU A 156 5.88 18.70 12.76
N GLU A 157 5.24 19.57 13.54
CA GLU A 157 4.35 19.18 14.63
C GLU A 157 3.14 18.40 14.12
N ALA A 158 2.53 18.86 13.02
CA ALA A 158 1.41 18.17 12.36
C ALA A 158 1.83 16.79 11.82
N LEU A 159 3.00 16.70 11.17
CA LEU A 159 3.53 15.43 10.68
C LEU A 159 3.81 14.46 11.84
N MET A 160 4.42 14.93 12.93
CA MET A 160 4.67 14.11 14.13
C MET A 160 3.37 13.64 14.78
N ALA A 161 2.34 14.49 14.85
CA ALA A 161 1.04 14.13 15.39
C ALA A 161 0.41 12.98 14.59
N VAL A 162 0.42 13.07 13.25
CA VAL A 162 -0.12 12.03 12.37
C VAL A 162 0.69 10.73 12.47
N LEU A 163 2.02 10.82 12.48
CA LEU A 163 2.92 9.66 12.57
C LEU A 163 2.92 8.98 13.95
N SER A 164 2.37 9.62 14.98
CA SER A 164 2.22 9.00 16.31
C SER A 164 1.21 7.85 16.32
N ARG A 165 0.26 7.84 15.38
CA ARG A 165 -0.78 6.81 15.22
C ARG A 165 -0.92 6.38 13.76
N PRO A 166 0.12 5.75 13.17
CA PRO A 166 0.21 5.58 11.73
C PRO A 166 -0.78 4.57 11.16
N TYR A 167 -1.35 3.68 11.99
CA TYR A 167 -2.31 2.64 11.56
C TYR A 167 -3.78 3.08 11.66
N ASP A 168 -4.05 4.11 12.48
CA ASP A 168 -5.41 4.55 12.79
C ASP A 168 -6.00 5.37 11.64
N ASP A 169 -7.31 5.25 11.43
CA ASP A 169 -8.04 6.16 10.56
C ASP A 169 -8.22 7.50 11.28
N GLN A 170 -7.51 8.53 10.83
CA GLN A 170 -7.56 9.89 11.40
C GLN A 170 -8.37 10.80 10.45
N PRO A 171 -9.71 10.94 10.61
CA PRO A 171 -10.55 11.71 9.70
C PRO A 171 -10.27 13.22 9.71
N GLY A 172 -9.63 13.73 10.76
CA GLY A 172 -9.18 15.13 10.84
C GLY A 172 -7.77 15.38 10.29
N ALA A 173 -7.05 14.35 9.85
CA ALA A 173 -5.75 14.51 9.24
C ALA A 173 -5.90 15.00 7.79
N ASP A 174 -5.03 15.92 7.37
CA ASP A 174 -5.01 16.44 6.01
C ASP A 174 -4.72 15.29 5.01
N PRO A 175 -5.52 15.13 3.93
CA PRO A 175 -5.28 14.15 2.88
C PRO A 175 -3.87 14.18 2.28
N LYS A 176 -3.16 15.32 2.36
CA LYS A 176 -1.76 15.46 1.90
C LYS A 176 -0.82 14.45 2.53
N TYR A 177 -1.07 14.00 3.77
CA TYR A 177 -0.20 13.04 4.47
C TYR A 177 -0.34 11.60 3.96
N THR A 178 -1.38 11.31 3.18
CA THR A 178 -1.59 10.00 2.53
C THR A 178 -1.32 10.02 1.03
N ALA A 179 -1.27 11.22 0.44
CA ALA A 179 -1.10 11.38 -0.99
C ALA A 179 0.27 10.86 -1.47
N PRO A 180 0.32 10.28 -2.69
CA PRO A 180 1.60 10.05 -3.36
C PRO A 180 2.31 11.39 -3.64
N PRO A 181 3.63 11.38 -3.90
CA PRO A 181 4.34 12.60 -4.28
C PRO A 181 3.64 13.23 -5.50
N PRO A 182 3.30 14.53 -5.48
CA PRO A 182 2.82 15.19 -6.68
C PRO A 182 3.92 15.23 -7.75
N GLY A 183 3.55 15.07 -9.02
CA GLY A 183 4.48 14.98 -10.16
C GLY A 183 5.44 16.17 -10.29
N ASP A 184 5.08 17.34 -9.75
CA ASP A 184 5.93 18.53 -9.73
C ASP A 184 7.17 18.38 -8.80
N ILE A 185 7.16 17.43 -7.87
CA ILE A 185 8.28 17.18 -6.94
C ILE A 185 9.25 16.12 -7.47
N GLU A 186 8.85 15.25 -8.40
CA GLU A 186 9.75 14.23 -8.95
C GLU A 186 11.04 14.82 -9.53
N ASN A 187 10.97 16.04 -10.05
CA ASN A 187 12.10 16.77 -10.61
C ASN A 187 12.83 17.68 -9.60
N LYS A 188 12.44 17.71 -8.32
CA LYS A 188 13.12 18.51 -7.30
C LYS A 188 14.39 17.81 -6.78
N PRO A 189 15.56 18.48 -6.80
CA PRO A 189 16.77 17.97 -6.17
C PRO A 189 16.51 17.69 -4.68
N GLY A 190 16.89 16.51 -4.19
CA GLY A 190 16.72 16.12 -2.78
C GLY A 190 15.53 15.19 -2.49
N VAL A 191 14.58 15.00 -3.42
CA VAL A 191 13.44 14.07 -3.24
C VAL A 191 13.58 12.78 -4.07
N CYS A 192 13.85 12.85 -5.36
CA CYS A 192 14.08 11.65 -6.20
C CYS A 192 15.52 11.51 -6.73
N MET A 193 16.32 12.59 -6.71
CA MET A 193 17.61 12.68 -7.43
C MET A 193 18.86 12.42 -6.57
N LEU A 194 18.74 11.93 -5.34
CA LEU A 194 19.89 11.55 -4.52
C LEU A 194 19.84 10.05 -4.18
N SER A 195 19.91 9.21 -5.22
CA SER A 195 20.44 7.87 -5.03
C SER A 195 21.95 8.01 -4.80
N CYS A 196 22.35 8.09 -3.54
CA CYS A 196 23.73 7.88 -3.14
C CYS A 196 24.09 6.42 -3.42
N SER A 197 24.72 6.18 -4.57
CA SER A 197 25.56 5.00 -4.82
C SER A 197 26.65 5.42 -5.81
N SER A 198 27.83 5.75 -5.25
CA SER A 198 29.12 5.65 -5.94
C SER A 198 29.82 4.39 -5.46
#